data_AF-A0AAV8U061-F1
#
_entry.id   AF-A0AAV8U061-F1
#
_cell.length_a   1.000
_cell.length_b   1.000
_cell.length_c   1.000
_cell.angle_alpha   90.00
_cell.angle_beta   90.00
_cell.angle_gamma   90.00
#
_symmetry.space_group_name_H-M   'P 1'
#
loop_
_entity.id
_entity.type
_entity.pdbx_description
1 polymer ?
#
loop_
_entity_poly.entity_id
_entity_poly.type
_entity_poly.pdbx_seq_one_letter_code
_entity_poly.pdbx_strand_id
1 'polypeptide(L)'
;MAKFNVVQKRRRALIAQNKRALHGDPLTGKLRNKPQPLSVSGKRKRKLLKKWRREQKEALEKGLVTMKDVEMAVAQGEDSFKDGNTTPARFHIKKGLNLKRLKYKGKRKGKSKLTAGASADAMEE
;
A
#
# COMPACT_ATOMS: atom_id res chain seq x y z
N MET A 1 30.02 -34.66 -20.71
CA MET A 1 29.07 -33.69 -20.10
C MET A 1 27.86 -33.32 -20.98
N ALA A 2 27.96 -33.38 -22.32
CA ALA A 2 26.87 -32.96 -23.22
C ALA A 2 25.57 -33.81 -23.14
N LYS A 3 25.67 -35.14 -22.97
CA LYS A 3 24.50 -36.05 -22.93
C LYS A 3 23.50 -35.70 -21.82
N PHE A 4 23.99 -35.42 -20.61
CA PHE A 4 23.11 -35.06 -19.48
C PHE A 4 22.32 -33.77 -19.75
N ASN A 5 22.98 -32.75 -20.31
CA ASN A 5 22.32 -31.50 -20.65
C ASN A 5 21.24 -31.69 -21.74
N VAL A 6 21.48 -32.57 -22.71
CA VAL A 6 20.49 -32.93 -23.74
C VAL A 6 19.27 -33.60 -23.09
N VAL A 7 19.48 -34.57 -22.19
CA VAL A 7 18.40 -35.24 -21.46
C VAL A 7 17.61 -34.26 -20.59
N GLN A 8 18.29 -33.37 -19.86
CA GLN A 8 17.63 -32.36 -19.03
C GLN A 8 16.83 -31.34 -19.87
N LYS A 9 17.35 -30.92 -21.03
CA LYS A 9 16.62 -30.05 -21.97
C LYS A 9 15.33 -30.73 -22.47
N ARG A 10 15.41 -32.01 -22.86
CA ARG A 10 14.25 -32.80 -23.27
C ARG A 10 13.22 -32.93 -22.14
N ARG A 11 13.67 -33.23 -20.92
CA ARG A 11 12.80 -33.31 -19.74
C ARG A 11 12.09 -31.98 -19.47
N ARG A 12 12.81 -30.85 -19.53
CA ARG A 12 12.21 -29.50 -19.36
C ARG A 12 11.18 -29.19 -20.43
N ALA A 13 11.44 -29.58 -21.68
CA ALA A 13 10.50 -29.40 -22.78
C ALA A 13 9.21 -30.20 -22.58
N LEU A 14 9.31 -31.47 -22.19
CA LEU A 14 8.15 -32.33 -21.88
C LEU A 14 7.30 -31.76 -20.74
N ILE A 15 7.95 -31.32 -19.65
CA ILE A 15 7.24 -30.68 -18.53
C ILE A 15 6.50 -29.41 -19.01
N ALA A 16 7.11 -28.60 -19.87
CA ALA A 16 6.50 -27.40 -20.41
C ALA A 16 5.32 -27.70 -21.36
N GLN A 17 5.37 -28.80 -22.10
CA GLN A 17 4.26 -29.27 -22.94
C GLN A 17 3.10 -29.77 -22.07
N ASN A 18 3.38 -30.61 -21.07
CA ASN A 18 2.35 -31.11 -20.15
C ASN A 18 1.66 -29.96 -19.41
N LYS A 19 2.41 -28.94 -18.98
CA LYS A 19 1.83 -27.73 -18.38
C LYS A 19 0.90 -26.99 -19.33
N ARG A 20 1.27 -26.86 -20.60
CA ARG A 20 0.42 -26.24 -21.64
C ARG A 20 -0.83 -27.06 -21.94
N ALA A 21 -0.73 -28.39 -21.94
CA ALA A 21 -1.89 -29.26 -22.14
C ALA A 21 -2.89 -29.18 -20.97
N LEU A 22 -2.40 -29.14 -19.73
CA LEU A 22 -3.25 -29.13 -18.53
C LEU A 22 -3.78 -27.75 -18.14
N HIS A 23 -3.01 -26.69 -18.37
CA HIS A 23 -3.32 -25.33 -17.88
C HIS A 23 -3.29 -24.25 -18.97
N GLY A 24 -3.00 -24.63 -20.20
CA GLY A 24 -3.03 -23.71 -21.33
C GLY A 24 -4.46 -23.31 -21.67
N ASP A 25 -4.58 -22.18 -22.34
CA ASP A 25 -5.83 -21.76 -22.96
C ASP A 25 -6.21 -22.76 -24.07
N PRO A 26 -7.47 -23.26 -24.12
CA PRO A 26 -7.90 -24.27 -25.10
C PRO A 26 -7.76 -23.81 -26.55
N LEU A 27 -7.87 -22.51 -26.84
CA LEU A 27 -7.77 -22.01 -28.21
C LEU A 27 -6.32 -21.80 -28.65
N THR A 28 -5.49 -21.26 -27.76
CA THR A 28 -4.11 -20.84 -28.11
C THR A 28 -3.04 -21.83 -27.66
N GLY A 29 -3.35 -22.77 -26.77
CA GLY A 29 -2.41 -23.73 -26.18
C GLY A 29 -1.30 -23.09 -25.34
N LYS A 30 -1.41 -21.79 -25.05
CA LYS A 30 -0.40 -21.02 -24.29
C LYS A 30 -0.83 -20.88 -22.83
N LEU A 31 0.17 -20.88 -21.94
CA LEU A 31 -0.06 -20.55 -20.53
C LEU A 31 -0.35 -19.06 -20.40
N ARG A 32 -1.40 -18.70 -19.66
CA ARG A 32 -1.73 -17.29 -19.40
C ARG A 32 -0.72 -16.69 -18.41
N ASN A 33 -0.15 -15.54 -18.77
CA ASN A 33 0.66 -14.76 -17.84
C ASN A 33 -0.24 -14.14 -16.78
N LYS A 34 -0.04 -14.52 -15.51
CA LYS A 34 -0.72 -13.84 -14.40
C LYS A 34 -0.08 -12.46 -14.23
N PRO A 35 -0.85 -11.36 -14.33
CA PRO A 35 -0.30 -10.04 -14.06
C PRO A 35 0.19 -10.03 -12.62
N GLN A 36 1.45 -9.65 -12.43
CA GLN A 36 1.97 -9.49 -11.06
C GLN A 36 1.23 -8.31 -10.42
N PRO A 37 0.74 -8.47 -9.17
CA PRO A 37 0.18 -7.34 -8.46
C PRO A 37 1.31 -6.35 -8.17
N LEU A 38 1.38 -5.28 -8.97
CA LEU A 38 2.34 -4.21 -8.76
C LEU A 38 1.91 -3.43 -7.52
N SER A 39 2.53 -3.73 -6.39
CA SER A 39 2.25 -3.02 -5.13
C SER A 39 2.68 -1.55 -5.27
N VAL A 40 1.70 -0.64 -5.24
CA VAL A 40 1.97 0.80 -5.27
C VAL A 40 2.61 1.21 -3.95
N SER A 41 3.82 1.79 -4.01
CA SER A 41 4.50 2.35 -2.82
C SER A 41 3.62 3.36 -2.08
N GLY A 42 3.72 3.42 -0.75
CA GLY A 42 2.98 4.38 0.08
C GLY A 42 3.18 5.84 -0.35
N LYS A 43 4.38 6.19 -0.83
CA LYS A 43 4.66 7.53 -1.40
C LYS A 43 3.82 7.78 -2.65
N ARG A 44 3.71 6.79 -3.55
CA ARG A 44 2.91 6.89 -4.77
C ARG A 44 1.42 6.93 -4.45
N LYS A 45 0.94 6.14 -3.49
CA LYS A 45 -0.45 6.25 -2.97
C LYS A 45 -0.74 7.66 -2.46
N ARG A 46 0.16 8.23 -1.63
CA ARG A 46 0.02 9.61 -1.13
C ARG A 46 0.01 10.64 -2.25
N LYS A 47 0.84 10.50 -3.28
CA LYS A 47 0.84 11.39 -4.46
C LYS A 47 -0.47 11.30 -5.23
N LEU A 48 -0.97 10.09 -5.48
CA LEU A 48 -2.25 9.86 -6.17
C LEU A 48 -3.42 10.47 -5.39
N LEU A 49 -3.48 10.28 -4.08
CA LEU A 49 -4.50 10.90 -3.23
C LEU A 49 -4.42 12.44 -3.22
N LYS A 50 -3.21 13.01 -3.31
CA LYS A 50 -3.05 14.47 -3.43
C LYS A 50 -3.48 14.98 -4.80
N LYS A 51 -3.13 14.26 -5.87
CA LYS A 51 -3.56 14.58 -7.23
C LYS A 51 -5.09 14.52 -7.34
N TRP A 52 -5.69 13.44 -6.85
CA TRP A 52 -7.15 13.28 -6.79
C TRP A 52 -7.83 14.44 -6.07
N ARG A 53 -7.34 14.84 -4.90
CA ARG A 53 -7.91 15.98 -4.16
C ARG A 53 -7.80 17.31 -4.92
N ARG A 54 -6.73 17.51 -5.69
CA ARG A 54 -6.58 18.71 -6.53
C ARG A 54 -7.57 18.68 -7.69
N GLU A 55 -7.69 17.54 -8.37
CA GLU A 55 -8.65 17.35 -9.47
C GLU A 55 -10.09 17.55 -9.00
N GLN A 56 -10.46 17.03 -7.82
CA GLN A 56 -11.77 17.27 -7.21
C GLN A 56 -12.01 18.76 -6.92
N LYS A 57 -11.00 19.47 -6.39
CA LYS A 57 -11.10 20.91 -6.14
C LYS A 57 -11.26 21.70 -7.44
N GLU A 58 -10.49 21.36 -8.47
CA GLU A 58 -10.59 21.97 -9.80
C GLU A 58 -11.95 21.67 -10.46
N ALA A 59 -12.51 20.48 -10.26
CA ALA A 59 -13.83 20.13 -10.77
C ALA A 59 -14.95 20.95 -10.09
N LEU A 60 -14.83 21.22 -8.79
CA LEU A 60 -15.74 22.13 -8.08
C LEU A 60 -15.60 23.58 -8.58
N GLU A 61 -14.38 24.06 -8.76
CA GLU A 61 -14.10 25.43 -9.24
C GLU A 61 -14.60 25.66 -10.68
N LYS A 62 -14.50 24.63 -11.53
CA LYS A 62 -15.04 24.65 -12.89
C LYS A 62 -16.56 24.41 -12.95
N GLY A 63 -17.22 24.21 -11.81
CA GLY A 63 -18.65 23.91 -11.73
C GLY A 63 -19.05 22.56 -12.32
N LEU A 64 -18.09 21.67 -12.56
CA LEU A 64 -18.33 20.33 -13.11
C LEU A 64 -18.93 19.37 -12.06
N VAL A 65 -18.71 19.66 -10.78
CA VAL A 65 -19.34 18.97 -9.65
C VAL A 65 -20.12 20.01 -8.85
N THR A 66 -21.42 19.80 -8.71
CA THR A 66 -22.28 20.64 -7.87
C THR A 66 -22.55 19.99 -6.52
N MET A 67 -22.95 20.76 -5.51
CA MET A 67 -23.32 20.23 -4.20
C MET A 67 -24.37 19.11 -4.29
N LYS A 68 -25.30 19.22 -5.25
CA LYS A 68 -26.32 18.21 -5.52
C LYS A 68 -25.73 16.87 -5.98
N ASP A 69 -24.66 16.88 -6.78
CA ASP A 69 -23.98 15.66 -7.22
C ASP A 69 -23.30 14.95 -6.06
N VAL A 70 -22.77 15.73 -5.10
CA VAL A 70 -22.19 15.20 -3.86
C VAL A 70 -23.27 14.55 -2.99
N GLU A 71 -24.42 15.21 -2.81
CA GLU A 71 -25.55 14.66 -2.05
C GLU A 71 -26.08 13.34 -2.66
N MET A 72 -26.22 13.28 -3.98
CA MET A 72 -26.64 12.05 -4.67
C MET A 72 -25.61 10.91 -4.50
N ALA A 73 -24.31 11.23 -4.56
CA ALA A 73 -23.26 10.22 -4.36
C ALA A 73 -23.21 9.69 -2.92
N VAL A 74 -23.45 10.54 -1.92
CA VAL A 74 -23.51 10.13 -0.51
C VAL A 74 -24.73 9.24 -0.25
N ALA A 75 -25.90 9.62 -0.78
CA ALA A 75 -27.12 8.82 -0.65
C ALA A 75 -26.96 7.41 -1.25
N GLN A 76 -26.37 7.29 -2.45
CA GLN A 76 -26.09 6.00 -3.08
C GLN A 76 -25.03 5.19 -2.32
N GLY A 77 -24.07 5.85 -1.68
CA GLY A 77 -23.05 5.19 -0.87
C GLY A 77 -23.61 4.59 0.41
N GLU A 78 -24.52 5.28 1.09
CA GLU A 78 -25.07 4.87 2.39
C GLU A 78 -25.95 3.62 2.31
N ASP A 79 -26.62 3.40 1.17
CA ASP A 79 -27.36 2.17 0.89
C ASP A 79 -26.45 0.94 0.76
N SER A 80 -25.17 1.13 0.39
CA SER A 80 -24.19 0.04 0.25
C SER A 80 -23.44 -0.34 1.54
N PHE A 81 -23.56 0.45 2.61
CA PHE A 81 -22.87 0.21 3.89
C PHE A 81 -23.69 -0.60 4.91
N LYS A 82 -24.96 -0.88 4.64
CA LYS A 82 -25.84 -1.58 5.59
C LYS A 82 -25.68 -3.11 5.61
N ASP A 83 -25.01 -3.70 4.63
CA ASP A 83 -24.91 -5.16 4.46
C ASP A 83 -23.54 -5.75 4.84
N GLY A 84 -22.96 -5.32 5.97
CA GLY A 84 -21.61 -5.74 6.35
C GLY A 84 -21.37 -5.83 7.84
N ASN A 85 -22.06 -6.75 8.53
CA ASN A 85 -21.67 -7.21 9.88
C ASN A 85 -20.25 -7.83 9.84
N THR A 86 -19.24 -6.98 9.89
CA THR A 86 -17.83 -7.38 9.90
C THR A 86 -17.48 -7.82 11.32
N THR A 87 -17.58 -9.12 11.58
CA THR A 87 -17.07 -9.71 12.82
C THR A 87 -15.57 -9.42 12.95
N PRO A 88 -15.06 -8.96 14.11
CA PRO A 88 -13.64 -8.71 14.28
C PRO A 88 -12.86 -10.02 14.13
N ALA A 89 -11.93 -10.06 13.17
CA ALA A 89 -11.10 -11.22 12.90
C ALA A 89 -10.28 -11.60 14.15
N ARG A 90 -10.53 -12.79 14.70
CA ARG A 90 -9.79 -13.34 15.84
C ARG A 90 -8.42 -13.87 15.37
N PHE A 91 -7.38 -13.06 15.51
CA PHE A 91 -6.01 -13.49 15.24
C PHE A 91 -5.46 -14.29 16.42
N HIS A 92 -5.11 -15.55 16.18
CA HIS A 92 -4.45 -16.41 17.16
C HIS A 92 -2.95 -16.10 17.16
N ILE A 93 -2.52 -15.19 18.05
CA ILE A 93 -1.11 -14.92 18.30
C ILE A 93 -0.50 -16.06 19.15
N LYS A 94 0.54 -16.72 18.63
CA LYS A 94 1.36 -17.66 19.41
C LYS A 94 2.07 -16.88 20.53
N LYS A 95 1.88 -17.29 21.79
CA LYS A 95 2.41 -16.65 23.02
C LYS A 95 3.95 -16.74 23.19
N GLY A 96 4.74 -16.61 22.13
CA GLY A 96 6.18 -16.85 22.19
C GLY A 96 7.05 -16.08 21.19
N LEU A 97 6.52 -15.06 20.50
CA LEU A 97 7.37 -14.23 19.64
C LEU A 97 8.20 -13.27 20.50
N ASN A 98 9.42 -13.69 20.84
CA ASN A 98 10.42 -12.85 21.48
C ASN A 98 10.90 -11.76 20.51
N LEU A 99 10.15 -10.65 20.43
CA LEU A 99 10.58 -9.45 19.74
C LEU A 99 11.79 -8.88 20.48
N LYS A 100 12.98 -9.06 19.90
CA LYS A 100 14.19 -8.36 20.36
C LYS A 100 13.95 -6.86 20.23
N ARG A 101 13.73 -6.19 21.36
CA ARG A 101 13.62 -4.73 21.43
C ARG A 101 14.89 -4.12 20.87
N LEU A 102 14.80 -3.50 19.69
CA LEU A 102 15.90 -2.72 19.11
C LEU A 102 16.21 -1.59 20.11
N LYS A 103 17.37 -1.66 20.78
CA LYS A 103 17.81 -0.60 21.70
C LYS A 103 18.23 0.61 20.87
N TYR A 104 17.30 1.51 20.61
CA TYR A 104 17.62 2.83 20.05
C TYR A 104 18.38 3.64 21.11
N LYS A 105 19.71 3.74 20.98
CA LYS A 105 20.55 4.61 21.80
C LYS A 105 20.58 6.00 21.13
N GLY A 106 19.51 6.76 21.30
CA GLY A 106 19.46 8.16 20.89
C GLY A 106 20.35 9.01 21.79
N LYS A 107 21.34 9.70 21.21
CA LYS A 107 22.18 10.69 21.90
C LYS A 107 21.29 11.78 22.50
N ARG A 108 21.20 11.85 23.83
CA ARG A 108 20.61 13.00 24.54
C ARG A 108 21.56 14.18 24.34
N LYS A 109 21.16 15.17 23.53
CA LYS A 109 21.77 16.51 23.58
C LYS A 109 21.47 17.10 24.95
N GLY A 110 22.53 17.62 25.58
CA GLY A 110 22.57 18.01 26.98
C GLY A 110 21.59 19.12 27.35
N LYS A 111 21.16 19.08 28.62
CA LYS A 111 20.60 20.22 29.33
C LYS A 111 21.67 21.32 29.39
N SER A 112 21.47 22.44 28.70
CA SER A 112 22.16 23.67 29.03
C SER A 112 21.47 24.28 30.25
N LYS A 113 22.18 24.26 31.38
CA LYS A 113 21.87 25.05 32.57
C LYS A 113 22.29 26.48 32.24
N LEU A 114 21.34 27.41 32.15
CA LEU A 114 21.66 28.84 32.18
C LEU A 114 21.13 29.39 33.50
N THR A 115 22.08 29.95 34.22
CA THR A 115 22.01 30.52 35.56
C THR A 115 21.18 31.80 35.58
N ALA A 116 20.43 32.00 36.66
CA ALA A 116 19.78 33.26 36.98
C ALA A 116 20.81 34.36 37.23
N GLY A 117 20.53 35.58 36.74
CA GLY A 117 21.19 36.80 37.19
C GLY A 117 21.27 37.92 36.14
N ALA A 118 20.55 39.00 36.42
CA ALA A 118 20.70 40.37 35.89
C ALA A 118 20.36 40.57 34.39
N SER A 119 19.64 41.61 33.94
CA SER A 119 19.20 42.88 34.53
C SER A 119 18.12 43.48 33.62
N ALA A 120 17.30 44.37 34.21
CA ALA A 120 16.33 45.28 33.59
C ALA A 120 16.73 45.86 32.22
N ASP A 121 15.76 46.11 31.33
CA ASP A 121 15.08 47.42 31.23
C ASP A 121 14.14 47.49 30.00
N ALA A 122 13.24 48.47 30.05
CA ALA A 122 12.05 48.82 29.28
C ALA A 122 12.09 48.82 27.72
N MET A 123 10.91 48.60 27.12
CA MET A 123 10.09 49.63 26.44
C MET A 123 8.92 49.00 25.67
N GLU A 124 7.71 49.46 25.99
CA GLU A 124 6.45 49.22 25.29
C GLU A 124 6.35 50.08 24.01
N GLU A 125 5.71 49.53 22.98
CA GLU A 125 4.56 50.06 22.20
C GLU A 125 4.19 49.02 21.13
#